data_AF-A0A3B0PJ22-F1
#
_entry.id   AF-A0A3B0PJ22-F1
#
_cell.length_a   1.000
_cell.length_b   1.000
_cell.length_c   1.000
_cell.angle_alpha   90.00
_cell.angle_beta   90.00
_cell.angle_gamma   90.00
#
_symmetry.space_group_name_H-M   'P 1'
#
loop_
_entity.id
_entity.type
_entity.pdbx_description
1 polymer ?
#
loop_
_entity_poly.entity_id
_entity_poly.type
_entity_poly.pdbx_seq_one_letter_code
_entity_poly.pdbx_strand_id
1 'polypeptide(L)'
;MKSQVTLDYTDPKHTKVDTVLMSIQHSSKYVEQEFKDYIKNEIIVPTLKDYDLDEPTNILINPTGQFIIGGPIGDTGLTGRKIIVDTYGGASRHGGGAFSGKDATKVDRSAAYAARW
;
A
#
# COMPACT_ATOMS: atom_id res chain seq x y z
N MET A 1 -6.41 4.92 5.16
CA MET A 1 -6.41 3.56 4.59
C MET A 1 -5.00 3.00 4.58
N LYS A 2 -4.85 1.68 4.62
CA LYS A 2 -3.59 0.95 4.40
C LYS A 2 -3.89 -0.22 3.45
N SER A 3 -2.95 -0.54 2.58
CA SER A 3 -2.98 -1.73 1.74
C SER A 3 -1.66 -2.48 1.84
N GLN A 4 -1.71 -3.79 1.62
CA GLN A 4 -0.54 -4.65 1.53
C GLN A 4 -0.82 -5.75 0.51
N VAL A 5 0.18 -6.06 -0.32
CA VAL A 5 0.10 -7.11 -1.33
C VAL A 5 1.26 -8.07 -1.11
N THR A 6 0.96 -9.37 -1.05
CA THR A 6 1.94 -10.44 -1.01
C THR A 6 2.01 -11.08 -2.39
N LEU A 7 3.20 -11.09 -2.98
CA LEU A 7 3.48 -11.72 -4.26
C LEU A 7 4.25 -13.02 -4.06
N ASP A 8 3.85 -14.06 -4.77
CA ASP A 8 4.60 -15.32 -4.88
C ASP A 8 5.52 -15.26 -6.09
N TYR A 9 6.82 -15.28 -5.82
CA TYR A 9 7.90 -15.26 -6.80
C TYR A 9 8.57 -16.64 -6.99
N THR A 10 7.98 -17.72 -6.48
CA THR A 10 8.54 -19.08 -6.58
C THR A 10 8.79 -19.48 -8.03
N ASP A 11 7.89 -19.10 -8.95
CA ASP A 11 8.14 -19.13 -10.40
C ASP A 11 8.32 -17.70 -10.93
N PRO A 12 9.56 -17.27 -11.24
CA PRO A 12 9.82 -15.94 -11.77
C PRO A 12 9.13 -15.64 -13.11
N LYS A 13 8.72 -16.67 -13.87
CA LYS A 13 8.00 -16.48 -15.14
C LYS A 13 6.50 -16.35 -14.94
N HIS A 14 5.98 -16.75 -13.78
CA HIS A 14 4.56 -16.75 -13.45
C HIS A 14 4.36 -16.22 -12.03
N THR A 15 4.74 -14.96 -11.82
CA THR A 15 4.52 -14.29 -10.53
C THR A 15 3.02 -14.20 -10.27
N LYS A 16 2.59 -14.56 -9.06
CA LYS A 16 1.18 -14.55 -8.66
C LYS A 16 0.95 -13.65 -7.47
N VAL A 17 -0.27 -13.15 -7.35
CA VAL A 17 -0.70 -12.47 -6.12
C VAL A 17 -1.25 -13.50 -5.16
N ASP A 18 -0.55 -13.73 -4.06
CA ASP A 18 -1.03 -14.64 -3.02
C ASP A 18 -2.14 -13.98 -2.21
N THR A 19 -1.87 -12.78 -1.68
CA THR A 19 -2.79 -12.12 -0.75
C THR A 19 -2.85 -10.62 -1.01
N VAL A 20 -4.06 -10.07 -1.06
CA VAL A 20 -4.32 -8.63 -0.98
C VAL A 20 -5.04 -8.31 0.32
N LEU A 21 -4.44 -7.43 1.13
CA LEU A 21 -5.00 -6.92 2.36
C LEU A 21 -5.34 -5.43 2.19
N MET A 22 -6.56 -5.05 2.56
CA MET A 22 -6.97 -3.65 2.62
C MET A 22 -7.64 -3.33 3.96
N SER A 23 -7.15 -2.29 4.62
CA SER A 23 -7.76 -1.70 5.81
C SER A 23 -8.19 -0.26 5.53
N ILE A 24 -9.49 -0.07 5.34
CA ILE A 24 -10.08 1.18 4.89
C ILE A 24 -11.04 1.69 5.95
N GLN A 25 -10.81 2.94 6.38
CA GLN A 25 -11.72 3.62 7.30
C GLN A 25 -13.05 3.88 6.60
N HIS A 26 -14.16 3.69 7.30
CA HIS A 26 -15.50 3.81 6.74
C HIS A 26 -16.47 4.51 7.70
N SER A 27 -17.63 4.89 7.18
CA SER A 27 -18.74 5.41 7.99
C SER A 27 -19.29 4.32 8.92
N SER A 28 -19.80 4.72 10.08
CA SER A 28 -20.50 3.81 11.00
C SER A 28 -21.81 3.24 10.42
N LYS A 29 -22.33 3.82 9.34
CA LYS A 29 -23.60 3.42 8.69
C LYS A 29 -23.42 2.69 7.35
N TYR A 30 -22.27 2.07 7.13
CA TYR A 30 -21.98 1.36 5.87
C TYR A 30 -22.67 -0.02 5.80
N VAL A 31 -22.92 -0.49 4.57
CA VAL A 31 -23.33 -1.87 4.31
C VAL A 31 -22.07 -2.68 3.99
N GLU A 32 -21.76 -3.67 4.84
CA GLU A 32 -20.48 -4.38 4.76
C GLU A 32 -20.26 -5.10 3.43
N GLN A 33 -21.31 -5.75 2.92
CA GLN A 33 -21.23 -6.49 1.66
C GLN A 33 -20.95 -5.55 0.47
N GLU A 34 -21.75 -4.49 0.32
CA GLU A 34 -21.56 -3.49 -0.75
C GLU A 34 -20.17 -2.86 -0.70
N PHE A 35 -19.67 -2.58 0.51
CA PHE A 35 -18.33 -2.03 0.71
C PHE A 35 -17.23 -3.00 0.29
N LYS A 36 -17.34 -4.28 0.68
CA LYS A 36 -16.36 -5.31 0.29
C LYS A 36 -16.40 -5.57 -1.22
N ASP A 37 -17.58 -5.62 -1.81
CA ASP A 37 -17.76 -5.82 -3.25
C ASP A 37 -17.22 -4.64 -4.04
N TYR A 38 -17.48 -3.40 -3.59
CA TYR A 38 -16.90 -2.20 -4.20
C TYR A 38 -15.37 -2.23 -4.16
N ILE A 39 -14.78 -2.52 -2.99
CA ILE A 39 -13.31 -2.59 -2.88
C ILE A 39 -12.74 -3.70 -3.76
N LYS A 40 -13.38 -4.87 -3.82
CA LYS A 40 -12.92 -5.95 -4.69
C LYS A 40 -13.01 -5.54 -6.17
N ASN A 41 -14.19 -5.16 -6.63
CA ASN A 41 -14.50 -5.05 -8.05
C ASN A 41 -14.07 -3.73 -8.67
N GLU A 42 -14.04 -2.64 -7.89
CA GLU A 42 -13.70 -1.30 -8.39
C GLU A 42 -12.26 -0.88 -8.04
N ILE A 43 -11.60 -1.58 -7.10
CA ILE A 43 -10.24 -1.24 -6.68
C ILE A 43 -9.28 -2.40 -6.91
N ILE A 44 -9.46 -3.54 -6.24
CA ILE A 44 -8.47 -4.64 -6.28
C ILE A 44 -8.34 -5.21 -7.68
N VAL A 45 -9.45 -5.69 -8.28
CA VAL A 45 -9.43 -6.37 -9.58
C VAL A 45 -8.93 -5.44 -10.70
N PRO A 46 -9.42 -4.20 -10.84
CA PRO A 46 -8.91 -3.29 -11.87
C PRO A 46 -7.43 -2.96 -11.68
N THR A 47 -6.99 -2.70 -10.43
CA THR A 47 -5.58 -2.41 -10.15
C THR A 47 -4.68 -3.58 -10.53
N LEU A 48 -5.05 -4.82 -10.21
CA LEU A 48 -4.22 -5.99 -10.57
C LEU A 48 -4.18 -6.20 -12.09
N LYS A 49 -5.30 -5.98 -12.77
CA LYS A 49 -5.37 -6.06 -14.23
C LYS A 49 -4.44 -5.07 -14.93
N ASP A 50 -4.27 -3.87 -14.40
CA ASP A 50 -3.34 -2.86 -14.96
C ASP A 50 -1.86 -3.33 -14.93
N TYR A 51 -1.53 -4.34 -14.13
CA TYR A 51 -0.20 -4.95 -14.04
C TYR A 51 -0.15 -6.37 -14.64
N ASP A 52 -1.16 -6.76 -15.42
CA ASP A 52 -1.29 -8.11 -15.99
C ASP A 52 -1.23 -9.22 -14.93
N LEU A 53 -1.77 -8.95 -13.73
CA LEU A 53 -1.85 -9.90 -12.62
C LEU A 53 -3.27 -10.47 -12.47
N ASP A 54 -3.34 -11.77 -12.23
CA ASP A 54 -4.59 -12.48 -11.94
C ASP A 54 -5.20 -12.07 -10.58
N GLU A 55 -6.46 -12.45 -10.36
CA GLU A 55 -7.10 -12.31 -9.04
C GLU A 55 -6.29 -13.03 -7.95
N PRO A 56 -6.20 -12.44 -6.74
CA PRO A 56 -5.37 -12.99 -5.68
C PRO A 56 -6.03 -14.21 -5.04
N THR A 57 -5.21 -15.14 -4.53
CA THR A 57 -5.72 -16.31 -3.79
C THR A 57 -6.53 -15.89 -2.56
N ASN A 58 -6.09 -14.85 -1.86
CA ASN A 58 -6.73 -14.35 -0.64
C ASN A 58 -7.03 -12.85 -0.75
N ILE A 59 -8.27 -12.47 -0.40
CA ILE A 59 -8.70 -11.06 -0.26
C ILE A 59 -9.12 -10.81 1.17
N LEU A 60 -8.38 -9.96 1.87
CA LEU A 60 -8.61 -9.60 3.27
C LEU A 60 -9.00 -8.13 3.38
N ILE A 61 -10.30 -7.85 3.45
CA ILE A 61 -10.84 -6.49 3.60
C ILE A 61 -11.34 -6.29 5.02
N ASN A 62 -10.74 -5.33 5.74
CA ASN A 62 -11.03 -5.00 7.14
C ASN A 62 -11.13 -6.24 8.05
N PRO A 63 -10.10 -7.10 8.12
CA PRO A 63 -10.16 -8.35 8.88
C PRO A 63 -10.36 -8.15 10.40
N THR A 64 -9.99 -6.97 10.92
CA THR A 64 -10.19 -6.58 12.32
C THR A 64 -11.63 -6.13 12.63
N GLY A 65 -12.53 -6.14 11.64
CA GLY A 65 -13.89 -5.65 11.77
C GLY A 65 -14.01 -4.15 11.51
N GLN A 66 -14.67 -3.42 12.40
CA GLN A 66 -15.02 -2.02 12.18
C GLN A 66 -13.80 -1.09 12.28
N PHE A 67 -13.64 -0.22 11.28
CA PHE A 67 -12.64 0.84 11.25
C PHE A 67 -13.32 2.19 11.03
N ILE A 68 -13.97 2.72 12.07
CA ILE A 68 -14.75 3.96 11.99
C ILE A 68 -13.89 5.19 12.33
N ILE A 69 -13.09 5.10 13.39
CA ILE A 69 -12.20 6.18 13.84
C ILE A 69 -10.82 5.96 13.22
N GLY A 70 -10.32 6.96 12.49
CA GLY A 70 -9.01 6.93 11.85
C GLY A 70 -8.43 8.35 11.72
N GLY A 71 -7.44 8.49 10.84
CA GLY A 71 -6.67 9.73 10.73
C GLY A 71 -5.91 10.06 12.03
N PRO A 72 -5.55 11.34 12.26
CA PRO A 72 -4.78 11.76 13.44
C PRO A 72 -5.45 11.47 14.78
N ILE A 73 -6.77 11.30 14.80
CA ILE A 73 -7.52 10.91 16.01
C ILE A 73 -7.17 9.47 16.43
N GLY A 74 -6.94 8.58 15.45
CA GLY A 74 -6.64 7.16 15.71
C GLY A 74 -5.16 6.80 15.72
N ASP A 75 -4.30 7.53 15.01
CA ASP A 75 -2.85 7.26 14.90
C ASP A 75 -2.08 8.54 14.55
N THR A 76 -1.12 8.93 15.38
CA THR A 76 -0.35 10.17 15.18
C THR A 76 0.58 10.05 13.97
N GLY A 77 0.40 10.95 13.00
CA GLY A 77 1.28 11.07 11.84
C GLY A 77 2.53 11.90 12.12
N LEU A 78 3.68 11.47 11.60
CA LEU A 78 4.91 12.28 11.52
C LEU A 78 5.53 12.19 10.13
N THR A 79 6.13 13.30 9.68
CA THR A 79 6.90 13.37 8.43
C THR A 79 8.03 12.32 8.44
N GLY A 80 8.25 11.64 7.30
CA GLY A 80 9.36 10.70 7.14
C GLY A 80 9.18 9.35 7.84
N ARG A 81 7.94 8.96 8.21
CA ARG A 81 7.64 7.65 8.83
C ARG A 81 7.11 6.60 7.84
N LYS A 82 7.31 6.82 6.54
CA LYS A 82 6.88 5.92 5.45
C LYS A 82 7.96 5.72 4.38
N ILE A 83 9.24 5.88 4.74
CA ILE A 83 10.37 5.86 3.79
C ILE A 83 10.49 4.62 2.90
N ILE A 84 10.06 3.44 3.37
CA ILE A 84 10.07 2.20 2.56
C ILE A 84 8.89 2.17 1.57
N VAL A 85 7.75 2.73 1.96
CA VAL A 85 6.59 2.91 1.06
C VAL A 85 6.91 4.00 0.01
N ASP A 86 7.62 5.06 0.41
CA ASP A 86 8.07 6.14 -0.48
C ASP A 86 9.12 5.68 -1.51
N THR A 87 9.65 4.46 -1.39
CA THR A 87 10.71 3.94 -2.26
C THR A 87 10.35 2.62 -2.91
N TYR A 88 10.96 1.52 -2.50
CA TYR A 88 10.95 0.26 -3.26
C TYR A 88 10.17 -0.85 -2.56
N GLY A 89 9.32 -0.53 -1.58
CA GLY A 89 8.48 -1.53 -0.89
C GLY A 89 9.27 -2.64 -0.19
N GLY A 90 10.55 -2.40 0.12
CA GLY A 90 11.46 -3.40 0.71
C GLY A 90 12.25 -4.23 -0.30
N ALA A 91 11.98 -4.10 -1.61
CA ALA A 91 12.70 -4.84 -2.66
C ALA A 91 14.15 -4.36 -2.87
N SER A 92 14.49 -3.17 -2.40
CA SER A 92 15.84 -2.61 -2.47
C SER A 92 16.26 -1.97 -1.15
N ARG A 93 17.56 -1.73 -0.99
CA ARG A 93 18.15 -1.13 0.21
C ARG A 93 17.77 0.35 0.31
N HIS A 94 17.63 0.82 1.53
CA HIS A 94 17.29 2.22 1.82
C HIS A 94 18.30 2.82 2.80
N GLY A 95 18.86 4.00 2.49
CA GLY A 95 19.91 4.65 3.29
C GLY A 95 19.43 5.34 4.58
N GLY A 96 18.11 5.49 4.75
CA GLY A 96 17.47 5.98 5.98
C GLY A 96 16.94 7.42 5.93
N GLY A 97 17.37 8.21 4.94
CA GLY A 97 16.91 9.59 4.76
C GLY A 97 15.46 9.70 4.28
N ALA A 98 14.63 10.48 4.98
CA ALA A 98 13.28 10.84 4.50
C ALA A 98 13.32 11.92 3.41
N PHE A 99 12.31 11.98 2.54
CA PHE A 99 12.25 12.93 1.42
C PHE A 99 11.45 14.20 1.71
N SER A 100 10.22 14.06 2.21
CA SER A 100 9.28 15.19 2.37
C SER A 100 9.79 16.23 3.37
N GLY A 101 9.57 17.51 3.05
CA GLY A 101 10.02 18.66 3.86
C GLY A 101 11.46 19.11 3.60
N LYS A 102 12.17 18.47 2.65
CA LYS A 102 13.54 18.84 2.27
C LYS A 102 13.59 19.43 0.86
N ASP A 103 14.30 20.55 0.73
CA ASP A 103 14.63 21.13 -0.58
C ASP A 103 15.72 20.30 -1.28
N ALA A 104 15.91 20.54 -2.58
CA ALA A 104 16.78 19.72 -3.43
C ALA A 104 18.28 19.78 -3.07
N THR A 105 18.71 20.70 -2.20
CA THR A 105 20.10 20.72 -1.70
C THR A 105 20.38 19.59 -0.70
N LYS A 106 19.34 18.96 -0.13
CA LYS A 106 19.49 17.87 0.84
C LYS A 106 19.63 16.55 0.09
N VAL A 107 20.82 15.98 0.17
CA VAL A 107 21.21 14.78 -0.59
C VAL A 107 20.37 13.55 -0.28
N ASP A 108 19.74 13.48 0.90
CA ASP A 108 18.73 12.45 1.21
C ASP A 108 17.65 12.34 0.13
N ARG A 109 17.29 13.45 -0.51
CA ARG A 109 16.30 13.50 -1.58
C ARG A 109 16.95 13.54 -2.96
N SER A 110 17.83 14.50 -3.21
CA SER A 110 18.37 14.70 -4.57
C SER A 110 19.28 13.57 -5.03
N ALA A 111 20.15 13.05 -4.16
CA ALA A 111 21.00 11.92 -4.52
C ALA A 111 20.20 10.61 -4.61
N ALA A 112 19.15 10.43 -3.79
CA ALA A 112 18.25 9.28 -3.92
C ALA A 112 17.50 9.29 -5.27
N TYR A 113 17.02 10.45 -5.72
CA TYR A 113 16.40 10.58 -7.03
C TYR A 113 17.41 10.40 -8.17
N ALA A 114 18.62 10.94 -8.04
CA ALA A 114 19.69 10.74 -9.01
C ALA A 114 20.13 9.26 -9.10
N ALA A 115 20.11 8.51 -8.00
CA ALA A 115 20.43 7.09 -7.98
C ALA A 115 19.31 6.21 -8.58
N ARG A 116 18.08 6.73 -8.70
CA ARG A 116 16.96 6.05 -9.36
C ARG A 116 16.95 6.28 -10.88
N TRP A 117 17.45 7.42 -11.33
CA TRP A 117 17.44 7.88 -12.73
C TRP A 117 18.21 6.93 -13.65
#